data_AF-A0A5N5LHL0-F1
#
_entry.id   AF-A0A5N5LHL0-F1
#
_cell.length_a   1.000
_cell.length_b   1.000
_cell.length_c   1.000
_cell.angle_alpha   90.00
_cell.angle_beta   90.00
_cell.angle_gamma   90.00
#
_symmetry.space_group_name_H-M   'P 1'
#
loop_
_entity.id
_entity.type
_entity.pdbx_description
1 polymer ?
#
loop_
_entity_poly.entity_id
_entity_poly.type
_entity_poly.pdbx_seq_one_letter_code
_entity_poly.pdbx_strand_id
1 'polypeptide(L)'
;MYAKGVGPPLSPERTRMLLALRINALAKGYSGISLETLHKMVAAFNASCLSWVPEQGTVGASGDLAPLAHLALGLMGEGRMWSPQTGWTDATTVLEGHGLTPISLKPKEGLSLINGTQMISSLGAEAVERAEAITRQADVIAALTLETLKGTNKAFDFDVHAVRPHPGQILVAQRFRSLLHSDFFPSEITVSENKVLCHPASVDSLSTSAATEDHVSMGGWAARKALKVVEHVEQVLAIELLAACQALEFHRPLKTTAPLEKVYELLRSVVR
;
A
#
# COMPACT_ATOMS: atom_id res chain seq x y z
N MET A 1 -4.91 -27.79 5.56
CA MET A 1 -5.69 -27.28 6.71
C MET A 1 -5.59 -25.76 6.92
N TYR A 2 -4.46 -25.11 6.61
CA TYR A 2 -4.24 -23.67 6.89
C TYR A 2 -4.88 -22.68 5.90
N ALA A 3 -5.15 -23.08 4.65
CA ALA A 3 -5.75 -22.22 3.63
C ALA A 3 -7.25 -21.93 3.89
N LYS A 4 -7.52 -21.11 4.93
CA LYS A 4 -8.86 -20.69 5.37
C LYS A 4 -9.11 -19.19 5.19
N GLY A 5 -8.31 -18.53 4.35
CA GLY A 5 -8.53 -17.12 3.98
C GLY A 5 -9.86 -16.93 3.24
N VAL A 6 -10.47 -15.75 3.41
CA VAL A 6 -11.79 -15.38 2.87
C VAL A 6 -11.77 -14.00 2.22
N GLY A 7 -12.84 -13.65 1.50
CA GLY A 7 -12.96 -12.38 0.77
C GLY A 7 -12.45 -12.47 -0.68
N PRO A 8 -12.46 -11.34 -1.41
CA PRO A 8 -11.91 -11.25 -2.76
C PRO A 8 -10.39 -11.53 -2.79
N PRO A 9 -9.82 -11.82 -3.96
CA PRO A 9 -8.38 -11.99 -4.09
C PRO A 9 -7.66 -10.65 -3.90
N LEU A 10 -6.42 -10.72 -3.43
CA LEU A 10 -5.45 -9.63 -3.61
C LEU A 10 -5.31 -9.31 -5.11
N SER A 11 -4.99 -8.05 -5.42
CA SER A 11 -4.66 -7.68 -6.80
C SER A 11 -3.39 -8.44 -7.28
N PRO A 12 -3.17 -8.57 -8.59
CA PRO A 12 -1.94 -9.16 -9.11
C PRO A 12 -0.69 -8.48 -8.56
N GLU A 13 -0.69 -7.15 -8.43
CA GLU A 13 0.43 -6.36 -7.92
C GLU A 13 0.73 -6.71 -6.45
N ARG A 14 -0.30 -6.72 -5.59
CA ARG A 14 -0.20 -7.10 -4.17
C ARG A 14 0.27 -8.55 -3.99
N THR A 15 -0.24 -9.46 -4.83
CA THR A 15 0.16 -10.88 -4.85
C THR A 15 1.61 -11.05 -5.29
N ARG A 16 2.05 -10.25 -6.28
CA ARG A 16 3.43 -10.24 -6.78
C ARG A 16 4.40 -9.68 -5.74
N MET A 17 4.03 -8.64 -4.99
CA MET A 17 4.79 -8.13 -3.85
C MET A 17 4.92 -9.18 -2.73
N LEU A 18 3.81 -9.85 -2.38
CA LEU A 18 3.78 -10.95 -1.41
C LEU A 18 4.75 -12.08 -1.80
N LEU A 19 4.72 -12.52 -3.06
CA LEU A 19 5.61 -13.54 -3.59
C LEU A 19 7.08 -13.10 -3.56
N ALA A 20 7.39 -11.87 -3.98
CA ALA A 20 8.74 -11.31 -3.94
C ALA A 20 9.33 -11.28 -2.52
N LEU A 21 8.56 -10.77 -1.55
CA LEU A 21 8.98 -10.75 -0.14
C LEU A 21 9.17 -12.17 0.42
N ARG A 22 8.38 -13.16 -0.04
CA ARG A 22 8.54 -14.55 0.38
C ARG A 22 9.81 -15.18 -0.17
N ILE A 23 10.08 -15.00 -1.46
CA ILE A 23 11.33 -15.42 -2.11
C ILE A 23 12.54 -14.80 -1.39
N ASN A 24 12.51 -13.49 -1.13
CA ASN A 24 13.58 -12.79 -0.42
C ASN A 24 13.81 -13.32 1.00
N ALA A 25 12.74 -13.60 1.76
CA ALA A 25 12.87 -14.16 3.11
C ALA A 25 13.49 -15.56 3.10
N LEU A 26 13.09 -16.40 2.14
CA LEU A 26 13.58 -17.76 1.95
C LEU A 26 15.04 -17.81 1.48
N ALA A 27 15.43 -16.90 0.59
CA ALA A 27 16.78 -16.82 0.03
C ALA A 27 17.87 -16.54 1.08
N LYS A 28 17.51 -16.06 2.28
CA LYS A 28 18.43 -15.85 3.41
C LYS A 28 18.96 -17.15 4.05
N GLY A 29 18.45 -18.33 3.66
CA GLY A 29 18.98 -19.63 4.06
C GLY A 29 18.49 -20.17 5.41
N TYR A 30 17.92 -19.35 6.29
CA TYR A 30 17.48 -19.77 7.63
C TYR A 30 16.24 -20.68 7.65
N SER A 31 15.48 -20.76 6.55
CA SER A 31 14.22 -21.53 6.49
C SER A 31 14.41 -23.02 6.16
N GLY A 32 15.55 -23.43 5.58
CA GLY A 32 15.78 -24.81 5.14
C GLY A 32 14.85 -25.27 4.01
N ILE A 33 14.50 -24.37 3.08
CA ILE A 33 13.83 -24.73 1.83
C ILE A 33 14.86 -25.22 0.81
N SER A 34 14.49 -26.12 -0.10
CA SER A 34 15.38 -26.57 -1.16
C SER A 34 15.55 -25.51 -2.26
N LEU A 35 16.75 -25.48 -2.85
CA LEU A 35 17.07 -24.54 -3.93
C LEU A 35 16.19 -24.74 -5.17
N GLU A 36 15.78 -25.99 -5.45
CA GLU A 36 14.82 -26.31 -6.51
C GLU A 36 13.48 -25.61 -6.31
N THR A 37 12.93 -25.70 -5.10
CA THR A 37 11.67 -25.05 -4.72
C THR A 37 11.80 -23.53 -4.82
N LEU A 38 12.91 -22.95 -4.36
CA LEU A 38 13.17 -21.51 -4.49
C LEU A 38 13.28 -21.06 -5.96
N HIS A 39 13.96 -21.83 -6.81
CA HIS A 39 14.05 -21.54 -8.25
C HIS A 39 12.69 -21.63 -8.95
N LYS A 40 11.82 -22.60 -8.59
CA LYS A 40 10.44 -22.68 -9.09
C LYS A 40 9.62 -21.45 -8.71
N MET A 41 9.75 -20.95 -7.46
CA MET A 41 9.11 -19.70 -7.04
C MET A 41 9.59 -18.48 -7.84
N VAL A 42 10.91 -18.38 -8.08
CA VAL A 42 11.50 -17.31 -8.92
C VAL A 42 11.01 -17.39 -10.37
N ALA A 43 10.91 -18.59 -10.94
CA ALA A 43 10.38 -18.78 -12.29
C ALA A 43 8.90 -18.34 -12.40
N ALA A 44 8.06 -18.74 -11.44
CA ALA A 44 6.66 -18.29 -11.36
C ALA A 44 6.55 -16.77 -11.18
N PHE A 45 7.39 -16.15 -10.35
CA PHE A 45 7.44 -14.70 -10.17
C PHE A 45 7.83 -13.96 -11.47
N ASN A 46 8.82 -14.48 -12.21
CA ASN A 46 9.27 -13.90 -13.48
C ASN A 46 8.19 -14.02 -14.56
N ALA A 47 7.49 -15.15 -14.62
CA ALA A 47 6.35 -15.38 -15.51
C ALA A 47 5.07 -14.60 -15.10
N SER A 48 5.06 -13.99 -13.91
CA SER A 48 3.86 -13.40 -13.28
C SER A 48 2.70 -14.40 -13.14
N CYS A 49 3.04 -15.65 -12.80
CA CYS A 49 2.13 -16.71 -12.39
C CYS A 49 1.82 -16.53 -10.89
N LEU A 50 0.63 -16.01 -10.57
CA LEU A 50 0.30 -15.48 -9.25
C LEU A 50 -0.89 -16.21 -8.62
N SER A 51 -0.66 -16.94 -7.53
CA SER A 51 -1.68 -17.73 -6.83
C SER A 51 -2.87 -16.87 -6.35
N TRP A 52 -4.06 -17.45 -6.31
CA TRP A 52 -5.23 -16.82 -5.69
C TRP A 52 -5.02 -16.71 -4.18
N VAL A 53 -4.80 -15.49 -3.67
CA VAL A 53 -4.63 -15.22 -2.24
C VAL A 53 -5.78 -14.31 -1.77
N PRO A 54 -6.71 -14.79 -0.91
CA PRO A 54 -7.77 -13.96 -0.34
C PRO A 54 -7.22 -12.84 0.54
N GLU A 55 -7.87 -11.67 0.53
CA GLU A 55 -7.45 -10.50 1.31
C GLU A 55 -7.67 -10.59 2.83
N GLN A 56 -8.42 -11.58 3.33
CA GLN A 56 -8.72 -11.73 4.76
C GLN A 56 -8.32 -13.12 5.29
N GLY A 57 -8.02 -13.22 6.59
CA GLY A 57 -7.74 -14.49 7.27
C GLY A 57 -6.34 -14.61 7.90
N THR A 58 -5.53 -13.55 7.91
CA THR A 58 -4.36 -13.45 8.80
C THR A 58 -4.71 -12.68 10.07
N VAL A 59 -4.21 -13.18 11.21
CA VAL A 59 -4.22 -12.50 12.52
C VAL A 59 -2.81 -12.08 12.97
N GLY A 60 -1.77 -12.43 12.20
CA GLY A 60 -0.37 -12.13 12.54
C GLY A 60 0.09 -12.73 13.87
N ALA A 61 -0.33 -13.97 14.17
CA ALA A 61 0.10 -14.76 15.32
C ALA A 61 1.41 -15.48 14.97
N SER A 62 1.32 -16.73 14.51
CA SER A 62 2.41 -17.51 13.88
C SER A 62 2.73 -17.08 12.43
N GLY A 63 2.56 -15.80 12.11
CA GLY A 63 2.65 -15.25 10.75
C GLY A 63 1.36 -15.37 9.92
N ASP A 64 1.48 -15.08 8.63
CA ASP A 64 0.41 -15.04 7.63
C ASP A 64 0.05 -16.42 7.09
N LEU A 65 -0.22 -17.37 8.00
CA LEU A 65 -0.42 -18.79 7.69
C LEU A 65 -1.48 -19.04 6.59
N ALA A 66 -2.65 -18.39 6.68
CA ALA A 66 -3.73 -18.61 5.71
C ALA A 66 -3.45 -18.00 4.32
N PRO A 67 -3.03 -16.71 4.22
CA PRO A 67 -2.60 -16.13 2.95
C PRO A 67 -1.42 -16.84 2.30
N LEU A 68 -0.39 -17.22 3.06
CA LEU A 68 0.78 -17.92 2.53
C LEU A 68 0.50 -19.39 2.21
N ALA A 69 -0.47 -20.04 2.87
CA ALA A 69 -0.96 -21.35 2.45
C ALA A 69 -1.68 -21.27 1.08
N HIS A 70 -2.51 -20.24 0.86
CA HIS A 70 -3.11 -19.97 -0.45
C HIS A 70 -2.06 -19.66 -1.53
N LEU A 71 -1.00 -18.91 -1.17
CA LEU A 71 0.15 -18.67 -2.06
C LEU A 71 0.83 -20.00 -2.46
N ALA A 72 1.11 -20.86 -1.47
CA ALA A 72 1.76 -22.14 -1.67
C ALA A 72 0.92 -23.13 -2.49
N LEU A 73 -0.41 -23.19 -2.27
CA LEU A 73 -1.31 -24.05 -3.03
C LEU A 73 -1.24 -23.77 -4.54
N GLY A 74 -1.33 -22.50 -4.95
CA GLY A 74 -1.21 -22.16 -6.37
C GLY A 74 0.13 -22.58 -6.97
N LEU A 75 1.23 -22.45 -6.23
CA LEU A 75 2.56 -22.89 -6.67
C LEU A 75 2.72 -24.43 -6.71
N MET A 76 1.86 -25.16 -5.99
CA MET A 76 1.71 -26.62 -6.08
C MET A 76 0.75 -27.06 -7.21
N GLY A 77 0.22 -26.13 -8.00
CA GLY A 77 -0.78 -26.41 -9.03
C GLY A 77 -2.21 -26.56 -8.49
N GLU A 78 -2.44 -26.31 -7.21
CA GLU A 78 -3.77 -26.43 -6.58
C GLU A 78 -4.51 -25.09 -6.53
N GLY A 79 -5.82 -25.13 -6.77
CA GLY A 79 -6.66 -23.93 -6.76
C GLY A 79 -6.49 -23.07 -8.00
N ARG A 80 -6.62 -21.74 -7.83
CA ARG A 80 -6.61 -20.78 -8.94
C ARG A 80 -5.33 -19.95 -8.98
N MET A 81 -4.96 -19.51 -10.17
CA MET A 81 -3.81 -18.66 -10.44
C MET A 81 -4.15 -17.64 -11.53
N TRP A 82 -3.48 -16.48 -11.49
CA TRP A 82 -3.52 -15.46 -12.51
C TRP A 82 -2.24 -15.47 -13.34
N SER A 83 -2.36 -15.16 -14.63
CA SER A 83 -1.24 -14.71 -15.46
C SER A 83 -1.70 -13.63 -16.46
N PRO A 84 -0.78 -12.85 -17.04
CA PRO A 84 -1.10 -11.90 -18.10
C PRO A 84 -1.73 -12.54 -19.36
N GLN A 85 -1.48 -13.84 -19.57
CA GLN A 85 -1.93 -14.57 -20.77
C GLN A 85 -3.32 -15.20 -20.58
N THR A 86 -3.61 -15.67 -19.37
CA THR A 86 -4.81 -16.49 -19.07
C THR A 86 -5.87 -15.77 -18.23
N GLY A 87 -5.50 -14.68 -17.54
CA GLY A 87 -6.30 -14.20 -16.41
C GLY A 87 -6.42 -15.26 -15.30
N TRP A 88 -7.49 -15.17 -14.51
CA TRP A 88 -7.76 -16.08 -13.38
C TRP A 88 -8.34 -17.43 -13.82
N THR A 89 -7.51 -18.46 -13.90
CA THR A 89 -7.92 -19.84 -14.22
C THR A 89 -7.29 -20.84 -13.23
N ASP A 90 -7.38 -22.15 -13.50
CA ASP A 90 -6.81 -23.20 -12.66
C ASP A 90 -5.28 -23.16 -12.66
N ALA A 91 -4.67 -23.37 -11.49
CA ALA A 91 -3.24 -23.17 -11.28
C ALA A 91 -2.37 -24.10 -12.14
N THR A 92 -2.75 -25.37 -12.30
CA THR A 92 -2.10 -26.31 -13.24
C THR A 92 -2.01 -25.75 -14.64
N THR A 93 -3.14 -25.26 -15.19
CA THR A 93 -3.21 -24.71 -16.56
C THR A 93 -2.34 -23.47 -16.74
N VAL A 94 -2.25 -22.60 -15.72
CA VAL A 94 -1.36 -21.43 -15.76
C VAL A 94 0.11 -21.84 -15.77
N LEU A 95 0.50 -22.79 -14.91
CA LEU A 95 1.88 -23.27 -14.82
C LEU A 95 2.30 -23.99 -16.11
N GLU A 96 1.48 -24.92 -16.61
CA GLU A 96 1.72 -25.65 -17.86
C GLU A 96 1.83 -24.70 -19.06
N GLY A 97 0.95 -23.69 -19.15
CA GLY A 97 0.99 -22.67 -20.21
C GLY A 97 2.28 -21.84 -20.25
N HIS A 98 3.00 -21.75 -19.12
CA HIS A 98 4.29 -21.07 -19.02
C HIS A 98 5.48 -22.05 -19.01
N GLY A 99 5.26 -23.34 -19.25
CA GLY A 99 6.30 -24.38 -19.19
C GLY A 99 6.87 -24.61 -17.78
N LEU A 100 6.13 -24.23 -16.73
CA LEU A 100 6.52 -24.36 -15.33
C LEU A 100 5.99 -25.67 -14.75
N THR A 101 6.78 -26.29 -13.87
CA THR A 101 6.36 -27.48 -13.12
C THR A 101 5.94 -27.11 -11.70
N PRO A 102 4.86 -27.70 -11.16
CA PRO A 102 4.47 -27.52 -9.78
C PRO A 102 5.59 -27.80 -8.76
N ILE A 103 5.48 -27.14 -7.61
CA ILE A 103 6.30 -27.41 -6.43
C ILE A 103 5.81 -28.72 -5.79
N SER A 104 6.73 -29.63 -5.49
CA SER A 104 6.48 -30.82 -4.68
C SER A 104 7.18 -30.66 -3.33
N LEU A 105 6.41 -30.69 -2.24
CA LEU A 105 6.90 -30.34 -0.90
C LEU A 105 7.79 -31.44 -0.32
N LYS A 106 9.03 -31.07 0.01
CA LYS A 106 9.96 -31.91 0.79
C LYS A 106 9.74 -31.70 2.31
N PRO A 107 10.34 -32.52 3.19
CA PRO A 107 10.24 -32.33 4.63
C PRO A 107 10.58 -30.89 5.05
N LYS A 108 9.84 -30.35 6.03
CA LYS A 108 9.88 -28.96 6.50
C LYS A 108 9.40 -27.88 5.50
N GLU A 109 9.44 -28.10 4.18
CA GLU A 109 9.14 -27.05 3.19
C GLU A 109 7.73 -26.46 3.32
N GLY A 110 6.71 -27.28 3.65
CA GLY A 110 5.35 -26.77 3.87
C GLY A 110 5.27 -25.69 4.96
N LEU A 111 5.88 -25.94 6.12
CA LEU A 111 5.97 -24.93 7.20
C LEU A 111 6.84 -23.75 6.76
N SER A 112 7.95 -24.03 6.08
CA SER A 112 8.85 -23.01 5.53
C SER A 112 8.24 -22.21 4.37
N LEU A 113 7.09 -22.57 3.80
CA LEU A 113 6.35 -21.73 2.84
C LEU A 113 5.30 -20.86 3.51
N ILE A 114 4.66 -21.33 4.59
CA ILE A 114 3.52 -20.64 5.22
C ILE A 114 3.87 -19.76 6.43
N ASN A 115 4.98 -20.02 7.13
CA ASN A 115 5.35 -19.26 8.33
C ASN A 115 6.16 -18.00 7.97
N GLY A 116 5.54 -16.82 8.09
CA GLY A 116 6.20 -15.51 8.02
C GLY A 116 5.19 -14.37 7.82
N THR A 117 5.65 -13.12 7.90
CA THR A 117 4.80 -11.91 7.94
C THR A 117 4.71 -11.18 6.59
N GLN A 118 4.85 -11.89 5.47
CA GLN A 118 5.02 -11.23 4.16
C GLN A 118 3.75 -10.55 3.62
N MET A 119 2.53 -10.93 4.05
CA MET A 119 1.31 -10.21 3.67
C MET A 119 1.22 -8.90 4.45
N ILE A 120 1.52 -8.95 5.75
CA ILE A 120 1.60 -7.75 6.61
C ILE A 120 2.65 -6.79 6.05
N SER A 121 3.84 -7.30 5.72
CA SER A 121 4.94 -6.50 5.19
C SER A 121 4.66 -5.96 3.79
N SER A 122 3.99 -6.70 2.90
CA SER A 122 3.68 -6.19 1.55
C SER A 122 2.64 -5.07 1.60
N LEU A 123 1.53 -5.29 2.30
CA LEU A 123 0.46 -4.29 2.44
C LEU A 123 0.91 -3.08 3.28
N GLY A 124 1.74 -3.30 4.30
CA GLY A 124 2.34 -2.22 5.09
C GLY A 124 3.33 -1.37 4.28
N ALA A 125 4.17 -1.99 3.44
CA ALA A 125 5.06 -1.26 2.55
C ALA A 125 4.30 -0.45 1.48
N GLU A 126 3.24 -1.02 0.90
CA GLU A 126 2.35 -0.29 -0.01
C GLU A 126 1.71 0.92 0.70
N ALA A 127 1.21 0.73 1.93
CA ALA A 127 0.60 1.79 2.71
C ALA A 127 1.58 2.94 3.00
N VAL A 128 2.84 2.63 3.35
CA VAL A 128 3.88 3.64 3.60
C VAL A 128 4.24 4.40 2.32
N GLU A 129 4.51 3.70 1.21
CA GLU A 129 4.85 4.38 -0.05
C GLU A 129 3.71 5.28 -0.54
N ARG A 130 2.46 4.79 -0.50
CA ARG A 130 1.29 5.61 -0.85
C ARG A 130 1.09 6.77 0.13
N ALA A 131 1.30 6.56 1.43
CA ALA A 131 1.24 7.64 2.44
C ALA A 131 2.30 8.72 2.20
N GLU A 132 3.53 8.36 1.83
CA GLU A 132 4.55 9.33 1.46
C GLU A 132 4.23 10.06 0.16
N ALA A 133 3.73 9.33 -0.85
CA ALA A 133 3.31 9.91 -2.12
C ALA A 133 2.16 10.91 -1.96
N ILE A 134 1.12 10.54 -1.20
CA ILE A 134 -0.02 11.43 -0.97
C ILE A 134 0.35 12.61 -0.07
N THR A 135 1.31 12.46 0.87
CA THR A 135 1.86 13.60 1.63
C THR A 135 2.53 14.62 0.70
N ARG A 136 3.33 14.15 -0.28
CA ARG A 136 3.96 15.02 -1.29
C ARG A 136 2.94 15.74 -2.17
N GLN A 137 1.81 15.10 -2.47
CA GLN A 137 0.70 15.71 -3.20
C GLN A 137 -0.10 16.69 -2.33
N ALA A 138 -0.32 16.38 -1.05
CA ALA A 138 -0.97 17.25 -0.08
C ALA A 138 -0.23 18.58 0.06
N ASP A 139 1.11 18.59 0.09
CA ASP A 139 1.90 19.83 0.10
C ASP A 139 1.60 20.73 -1.10
N VAL A 140 1.39 20.14 -2.29
CA VAL A 140 1.10 20.86 -3.54
C VAL A 140 -0.35 21.33 -3.59
N ILE A 141 -1.29 20.50 -3.14
CA ILE A 141 -2.73 20.79 -3.15
C ILE A 141 -3.04 21.86 -2.10
N ALA A 142 -2.51 21.73 -0.88
CA ALA A 142 -2.65 22.72 0.16
C ALA A 142 -1.95 24.05 -0.22
N ALA A 143 -0.85 24.03 -0.97
CA ALA A 143 -0.29 25.24 -1.58
C ALA A 143 -1.27 25.89 -2.58
N LEU A 144 -1.87 25.11 -3.48
CA LEU A 144 -2.87 25.60 -4.42
C LEU A 144 -4.09 26.19 -3.70
N THR A 145 -4.65 25.48 -2.72
CA THR A 145 -5.76 25.93 -1.86
C THR A 145 -5.42 27.23 -1.18
N LEU A 146 -4.27 27.27 -0.51
CA LEU A 146 -3.75 28.46 0.15
C LEU A 146 -3.74 29.61 -0.85
N GLU A 147 -3.06 29.48 -1.99
CA GLU A 147 -3.00 30.56 -2.99
C GLU A 147 -4.36 30.96 -3.57
N THR A 148 -5.34 30.05 -3.67
CA THR A 148 -6.69 30.38 -4.16
C THR A 148 -7.55 31.13 -3.16
N LEU A 149 -7.37 30.86 -1.86
CA LEU A 149 -7.90 31.71 -0.80
C LEU A 149 -7.14 33.05 -0.72
N LYS A 150 -6.13 33.20 -1.60
CA LYS A 150 -5.02 34.18 -1.67
C LYS A 150 -4.18 33.97 -0.45
N GLY A 151 -3.01 33.28 -0.49
CA GLY A 151 -2.54 32.38 0.59
C GLY A 151 -1.15 32.52 1.21
N THR A 152 -1.02 32.53 2.55
CA THR A 152 0.13 33.12 3.27
C THR A 152 1.44 32.37 3.24
N ASN A 153 2.49 33.09 2.85
CA ASN A 153 3.84 32.59 2.82
C ASN A 153 4.67 32.93 4.06
N LYS A 154 4.35 34.01 4.82
CA LYS A 154 5.10 34.40 6.02
C LYS A 154 5.07 33.35 7.13
N ALA A 155 3.99 32.58 7.21
CA ALA A 155 3.86 31.46 8.14
C ALA A 155 4.89 30.34 7.88
N PHE A 156 5.46 30.29 6.66
CA PHE A 156 6.40 29.26 6.20
C PHE A 156 7.86 29.73 6.18
N ASP A 157 8.17 30.89 6.79
CA ASP A 157 9.53 31.43 6.85
C ASP A 157 10.52 30.44 7.49
N PHE A 158 11.79 30.45 7.04
CA PHE A 158 12.79 29.52 7.55
C PHE A 158 13.04 29.69 9.05
N ASP A 159 13.14 30.92 9.53
CA ASP A 159 13.53 31.20 10.93
C ASP A 159 12.42 30.76 11.89
N VAL A 160 11.15 30.90 11.49
CA VAL A 160 9.96 30.45 12.23
C VAL A 160 9.95 28.93 12.42
N HIS A 161 10.48 28.16 11.47
CA HIS A 161 10.55 26.71 11.57
C HIS A 161 11.87 26.20 12.15
N ALA A 162 12.98 26.91 11.94
CA ALA A 162 14.31 26.54 12.45
C ALA A 162 14.39 26.56 13.98
N VAL A 163 13.59 27.40 14.65
CA VAL A 163 13.47 27.42 16.13
C VAL A 163 12.80 26.17 16.73
N ARG A 164 12.25 25.26 15.92
CA ARG A 164 11.64 23.99 16.38
C ARG A 164 12.39 22.77 15.83
N PRO A 165 12.78 21.79 16.65
CA PRO A 165 13.54 20.61 16.22
C PRO A 165 12.64 19.54 15.58
N HIS A 166 11.84 19.92 14.57
CA HIS A 166 10.86 19.05 13.92
C HIS A 166 11.16 18.93 12.42
N PRO A 167 11.88 17.88 11.98
CA PRO A 167 12.36 17.78 10.60
C PRO A 167 11.23 17.72 9.57
N GLY A 168 10.12 17.05 9.88
CA GLY A 168 8.93 17.02 9.02
C GLY A 168 8.30 18.41 8.84
N GLN A 169 8.20 19.20 9.93
CA GLN A 169 7.68 20.57 9.89
C GLN A 169 8.56 21.47 9.00
N ILE A 170 9.89 21.35 9.15
CA ILE A 170 10.86 22.12 8.34
C ILE A 170 10.78 21.72 6.86
N LEU A 171 10.65 20.42 6.55
CA LEU A 171 10.56 19.90 5.19
C LEU A 171 9.27 20.37 4.48
N VAL A 172 8.11 20.30 5.14
CA VAL A 172 6.85 20.82 4.61
C VAL A 172 6.96 22.32 4.33
N ALA A 173 7.49 23.09 5.28
CA ALA A 173 7.68 24.53 5.08
C ALA A 173 8.64 24.87 3.93
N GLN A 174 9.72 24.11 3.75
CA GLN A 174 10.62 24.25 2.60
C GLN A 174 9.90 24.00 1.27
N ARG A 175 9.03 22.97 1.20
CA ARG A 175 8.21 22.70 0.01
C ARG A 175 7.21 23.82 -0.25
N PHE A 176 6.48 24.27 0.77
CA PHE A 176 5.57 25.41 0.66
C PHE A 176 6.30 26.66 0.15
N ARG A 177 7.46 27.04 0.72
CA ARG A 177 8.27 28.16 0.19
C ARG A 177 8.72 27.98 -1.25
N SER A 178 8.96 26.75 -1.71
CA SER A 178 9.32 26.49 -3.12
C SER A 178 8.15 26.60 -4.10
N LEU A 179 6.91 26.58 -3.59
CA LEU A 179 5.67 26.61 -4.38
C LEU A 179 4.94 27.96 -4.30
N LEU A 180 5.14 28.74 -3.22
CA LEU A 180 4.27 29.85 -2.82
C LEU A 180 4.97 31.21 -2.71
N HIS A 181 4.60 32.12 -3.59
CA HIS A 181 4.81 33.56 -3.44
C HIS A 181 3.46 34.32 -3.55
N SER A 182 2.61 34.29 -2.50
CA SER A 182 1.38 35.13 -2.30
C SER A 182 0.82 35.03 -0.85
N ASP A 183 -0.39 35.56 -0.48
CA ASP A 183 -0.83 35.82 0.95
C ASP A 183 -2.34 35.70 1.45
N PHE A 184 -2.72 34.81 2.47
CA PHE A 184 -4.08 34.49 3.16
C PHE A 184 -4.84 33.05 3.11
N PHE A 185 -4.83 32.17 4.16
CA PHE A 185 -5.89 31.12 4.53
C PHE A 185 -6.02 29.67 3.94
N PRO A 186 -6.56 28.65 4.69
CA PRO A 186 -6.81 27.23 4.27
C PRO A 186 -8.28 26.70 4.40
N SER A 187 -8.56 25.42 4.06
CA SER A 187 -9.88 24.75 4.23
C SER A 187 -9.82 23.31 4.78
N GLU A 188 -10.92 22.78 5.33
CA GLU A 188 -11.09 21.37 5.76
C GLU A 188 -12.48 20.81 5.35
N ILE A 189 -12.56 19.53 4.94
CA ILE A 189 -13.71 18.63 5.14
C ILE A 189 -13.28 17.17 4.87
N THR A 190 -13.93 16.19 5.54
CA THR A 190 -13.70 14.72 5.43
C THR A 190 -12.55 14.14 6.27
N VAL A 191 -12.57 14.40 7.59
CA VAL A 191 -11.69 13.72 8.58
C VAL A 191 -12.42 12.62 9.37
N SER A 192 -13.77 12.59 9.36
CA SER A 192 -14.55 11.87 10.37
C SER A 192 -14.42 10.34 10.34
N GLU A 193 -14.48 9.71 9.16
CA GLU A 193 -14.37 8.24 9.04
C GLU A 193 -12.97 7.73 9.45
N ASN A 194 -11.94 8.49 9.09
CA ASN A 194 -10.56 8.18 9.46
C ASN A 194 -10.35 8.13 10.99
N LYS A 195 -11.15 8.85 11.79
CA LYS A 195 -11.09 8.78 13.27
C LYS A 195 -11.37 7.36 13.79
N VAL A 196 -12.29 6.62 13.16
CA VAL A 196 -12.61 5.23 13.54
C VAL A 196 -11.52 4.29 13.05
N LEU A 197 -11.00 4.51 11.83
CA LEU A 197 -9.91 3.73 11.28
C LEU A 197 -8.58 3.93 12.05
N CYS A 198 -8.33 5.09 12.65
CA CYS A 198 -7.12 5.35 13.44
C CYS A 198 -7.07 4.63 14.81
N HIS A 199 -8.11 3.93 15.26
CA HIS A 199 -8.00 3.08 16.44
C HIS A 199 -6.97 1.96 16.20
N PRO A 200 -5.95 1.76 17.07
CA PRO A 200 -4.89 0.79 16.83
C PRO A 200 -5.46 -0.63 16.78
N ALA A 201 -5.18 -1.39 15.72
CA ALA A 201 -5.61 -2.79 15.65
C ALA A 201 -4.73 -3.71 16.51
N SER A 202 -3.49 -3.29 16.81
CA SER A 202 -2.49 -4.07 17.56
C SER A 202 -2.71 -4.14 19.07
N VAL A 203 -3.78 -3.53 19.60
CA VAL A 203 -4.19 -3.67 21.01
C VAL A 203 -5.28 -4.74 21.19
N ASP A 204 -5.81 -5.27 20.10
CA ASP A 204 -6.73 -6.40 20.10
C ASP A 204 -5.96 -7.70 19.90
N SER A 205 -6.32 -8.74 20.66
CA SER A 205 -5.71 -10.06 20.58
C SER A 205 -6.72 -11.13 21.01
N LEU A 206 -6.84 -12.18 20.20
CA LEU A 206 -7.69 -13.33 20.50
C LEU A 206 -6.83 -14.59 20.58
N SER A 207 -7.02 -15.34 21.66
CA SER A 207 -6.32 -16.59 21.90
C SER A 207 -6.76 -17.67 20.90
N THR A 208 -5.82 -18.18 20.11
CA THR A 208 -6.05 -19.24 19.11
C THR A 208 -5.25 -20.51 19.44
N SER A 209 -5.51 -21.58 18.67
CA SER A 209 -4.81 -22.87 18.81
C SER A 209 -4.84 -23.43 20.26
N ALA A 210 -6.03 -23.44 20.87
CA ALA A 210 -6.28 -23.89 22.25
C ALA A 210 -5.36 -23.21 23.29
N ALA A 211 -5.21 -21.89 23.18
CA ALA A 211 -4.33 -21.05 24.00
C ALA A 211 -2.82 -21.34 23.87
N THR A 212 -2.40 -21.98 22.77
CA THR A 212 -0.98 -22.04 22.37
C THR A 212 -0.55 -20.75 21.67
N GLU A 213 -1.47 -20.08 20.99
CA GLU A 213 -1.27 -18.77 20.35
C GLU A 213 -2.14 -17.74 21.08
N ASP A 214 -1.74 -17.39 22.30
CA ASP A 214 -2.50 -16.52 23.22
C ASP A 214 -2.33 -15.02 22.95
N HIS A 215 -1.26 -14.63 22.25
CA HIS A 215 -1.00 -13.26 21.81
C HIS A 215 -0.83 -13.17 20.27
N VAL A 216 -1.57 -12.26 19.63
CA VAL A 216 -1.54 -12.04 18.17
C VAL A 216 -1.36 -10.55 17.84
N SER A 217 -0.75 -10.22 16.70
CA SER A 217 -0.40 -8.81 16.38
C SER A 217 -1.48 -8.02 15.64
N MET A 218 -2.48 -8.70 15.06
CA MET A 218 -3.48 -8.13 14.13
C MET A 218 -2.87 -7.33 12.96
N GLY A 219 -1.58 -7.56 12.63
CA GLY A 219 -0.83 -6.72 11.69
C GLY A 219 -1.43 -6.64 10.29
N GLY A 220 -2.08 -7.70 9.80
CA GLY A 220 -2.74 -7.69 8.49
C GLY A 220 -4.00 -6.81 8.49
N TRP A 221 -4.70 -6.75 9.62
CA TRP A 221 -5.82 -5.84 9.82
C TRP A 221 -5.33 -4.39 9.93
N ALA A 222 -4.22 -4.15 10.65
CA ALA A 222 -3.58 -2.84 10.72
C ALA A 222 -3.16 -2.32 9.33
N ALA A 223 -2.49 -3.15 8.52
CA ALA A 223 -2.06 -2.79 7.17
C ALA A 223 -3.25 -2.49 6.23
N ARG A 224 -4.31 -3.30 6.25
CA ARG A 224 -5.54 -3.03 5.48
C ARG A 224 -6.24 -1.74 5.91
N LYS A 225 -6.29 -1.45 7.23
CA LYS A 225 -6.82 -0.18 7.74
C LYS A 225 -5.98 1.02 7.29
N ALA A 226 -4.65 0.91 7.29
CA ALA A 226 -3.76 1.96 6.81
C ALA A 226 -3.98 2.25 5.32
N LEU A 227 -4.05 1.22 4.47
CA LEU A 227 -4.40 1.38 3.05
C LEU A 227 -5.75 2.08 2.87
N LYS A 228 -6.77 1.70 3.66
CA LYS A 228 -8.10 2.30 3.58
C LYS A 228 -8.13 3.78 3.99
N VAL A 229 -7.35 4.17 5.01
CA VAL A 229 -7.16 5.59 5.37
C VAL A 229 -6.48 6.36 4.24
N VAL A 230 -5.45 5.78 3.61
CA VAL A 230 -4.75 6.41 2.48
C VAL A 230 -5.69 6.61 1.28
N GLU A 231 -6.50 5.62 0.93
CA GLU A 231 -7.54 5.73 -0.11
C GLU A 231 -8.54 6.86 0.18
N HIS A 232 -8.92 7.06 1.45
CA HIS A 232 -9.79 8.17 1.82
C HIS A 232 -9.07 9.52 1.71
N VAL A 233 -7.82 9.62 2.17
CA VAL A 233 -7.01 10.86 2.05
C VAL A 233 -6.79 11.24 0.58
N GLU A 234 -6.54 10.27 -0.29
CA GLU A 234 -6.49 10.46 -1.76
C GLU A 234 -7.80 11.08 -2.30
N GLN A 235 -8.97 10.61 -1.84
CA GLN A 235 -10.27 11.16 -2.21
C GLN A 235 -10.50 12.59 -1.69
N VAL A 236 -10.12 12.88 -0.44
CA VAL A 236 -10.23 14.24 0.13
C VAL A 236 -9.41 15.22 -0.69
N LEU A 237 -8.14 14.89 -0.94
CA LEU A 237 -7.21 15.76 -1.65
C LEU A 237 -7.60 15.93 -3.12
N ALA A 238 -8.19 14.91 -3.75
CA ALA A 238 -8.75 15.06 -5.09
C ALA A 238 -9.92 16.07 -5.13
N ILE A 239 -10.79 16.08 -4.13
CA ILE A 239 -11.89 17.06 -4.00
C ILE A 239 -11.34 18.46 -3.73
N GLU A 240 -10.35 18.58 -2.84
CA GLU A 240 -9.69 19.85 -2.54
C GLU A 240 -9.00 20.44 -3.79
N LEU A 241 -8.25 19.61 -4.53
CA LEU A 241 -7.60 20.00 -5.79
C LEU A 241 -8.61 20.48 -6.85
N LEU A 242 -9.76 19.83 -6.97
CA LEU A 242 -10.85 20.28 -7.86
C LEU A 242 -11.39 21.65 -7.42
N ALA A 243 -11.63 21.85 -6.12
CA ALA A 243 -12.13 23.11 -5.59
C ALA A 243 -11.11 24.26 -5.76
N ALA A 244 -9.83 24.00 -5.50
CA ALA A 244 -8.75 24.97 -5.66
C ALA A 244 -8.53 25.35 -7.14
N CYS A 245 -8.51 24.38 -8.07
CA CYS A 245 -8.46 24.69 -9.50
C CYS A 245 -9.68 25.48 -9.98
N GLN A 246 -10.87 25.22 -9.44
CA GLN A 246 -12.07 26.02 -9.74
C GLN A 246 -11.99 27.44 -9.18
N ALA A 247 -11.40 27.62 -8.00
CA ALA A 247 -11.17 28.94 -7.42
C ALA A 247 -10.11 29.75 -8.21
N LEU A 248 -9.07 29.11 -8.77
CA LEU A 248 -8.14 29.76 -9.71
C LEU A 248 -8.86 30.31 -10.95
N GLU A 249 -9.88 29.63 -11.46
CA GLU A 249 -10.67 30.12 -12.60
C GLU A 249 -11.41 31.41 -12.28
N PHE A 250 -12.02 31.52 -11.09
CA PHE A 250 -12.67 32.74 -10.62
C PHE A 250 -11.69 33.90 -10.34
N HIS A 251 -10.39 33.62 -10.32
CA HIS A 251 -9.33 34.64 -10.19
C HIS A 251 -8.67 35.02 -11.52
N ARG A 252 -9.02 34.39 -12.65
CA ARG A 252 -8.53 34.84 -13.97
C ARG A 252 -8.98 36.29 -14.24
N PRO A 253 -8.12 37.15 -14.82
CA PRO A 253 -6.89 36.83 -15.56
C PRO A 253 -5.62 36.67 -14.70
N LEU A 254 -5.69 36.68 -13.36
CA LEU A 254 -4.53 36.42 -12.52
C LEU A 254 -4.00 34.99 -12.74
N LYS A 255 -2.70 34.81 -12.50
CA LYS A 255 -1.99 33.54 -12.66
C LYS A 255 -1.26 33.17 -11.38
N THR A 256 -1.18 31.87 -11.14
CA THR A 256 -0.43 31.29 -10.03
C THR A 256 1.02 31.04 -10.42
N THR A 257 1.83 30.47 -9.52
CA THR A 257 3.24 30.14 -9.79
C THR A 257 3.34 29.09 -10.91
N ALA A 258 4.45 29.11 -11.66
CA ALA A 258 4.64 28.21 -12.80
C ALA A 258 4.54 26.69 -12.48
N PRO A 259 4.93 26.20 -11.28
CA PRO A 259 4.64 24.82 -10.87
C PRO A 259 3.14 24.54 -10.68
N LEU A 260 2.40 25.49 -10.09
CA LEU A 260 0.97 25.32 -9.79
C LEU A 260 0.08 25.46 -11.03
N GLU A 261 0.44 26.31 -12.01
CA GLU A 261 -0.24 26.33 -13.33
C GLU A 261 -0.11 24.97 -14.05
N LYS A 262 1.03 24.27 -13.95
CA LYS A 262 1.18 22.93 -14.53
C LYS A 262 0.29 21.87 -13.85
N VAL A 263 0.05 22.01 -12.54
CA VAL A 263 -0.87 21.15 -11.79
C VAL A 263 -2.31 21.41 -12.24
N TYR A 264 -2.69 22.67 -12.43
CA TYR A 264 -3.97 23.07 -13.00
C TYR A 264 -4.17 22.54 -14.43
N GLU A 265 -3.18 22.70 -15.32
CA GLU A 265 -3.20 22.17 -16.70
C GLU A 265 -3.35 20.64 -16.71
N LEU A 266 -2.60 19.93 -15.85
CA LEU A 266 -2.69 18.48 -15.71
C LEU A 266 -4.10 18.05 -15.26
N LEU A 267 -4.68 18.71 -14.25
CA LEU A 267 -6.03 18.41 -13.80
C LEU A 267 -7.06 18.64 -14.92
N ARG A 268 -6.98 19.77 -15.62
CA ARG A 268 -7.89 20.12 -16.72
C ARG A 268 -7.75 19.24 -17.97
N SER A 269 -6.65 18.48 -18.09
CA SER A 269 -6.53 17.42 -19.10
C SER A 269 -7.40 16.19 -18.80
N VAL A 270 -7.75 15.97 -17.52
CA VAL A 270 -8.53 14.82 -17.05
C VAL A 270 -9.98 15.21 -16.73
N VAL A 271 -10.20 16.38 -16.12
CA VAL A 271 -11.51 16.86 -15.69
C VAL A 271 -11.80 18.23 -16.31
N ARG A 272 -12.79 18.27 -17.21
CA ARG A 272 -13.28 19.50 -17.86
C ARG A 272 -14.14 20.32 -16.92
#